data_AF-A0A5C6E6P8-F1
#
_entry.id   AF-A0A5C6E6P8-F1
#
_cell.length_a   1.000
_cell.length_b   1.000
_cell.length_c   1.000
_cell.angle_alpha   90.00
_cell.angle_beta   90.00
_cell.angle_gamma   90.00
#
_symmetry.space_group_name_H-M   'P 1'
#
loop_
_entity.id
_entity.type
_entity.pdbx_description
1 polymer ?
#
loop_
_entity_poly.entity_id
_entity_poly.type
_entity_poly.pdbx_seq_one_letter_code
_entity_poly.pdbx_strand_id
1 'polypeptide(L)'
;MPTPLHLEGGTVLSNGKGLTLLSSNVIDSNRGYGFDDRAIDREMRRITGAKTLATFQPLIGEKTGHIDLFMTFTDERTVVVGEYRDTQNPNHRLLNEHAKTLSQLSGAEKLRVVRIPMPEQMGQVFRTYTNVIYANGVLLVPSFSDTMDAEALEIFQNLLPNWRIEFIDCSEISTKGGALHCLVSNLGNTPYTPMPIRIRAKATDHRHHRPDRAE
;
A
#
# COMPACT_ATOMS: atom_id res chain seq x y z
N MET A 1 13.93 22.50 1.13
CA MET A 1 12.88 23.36 1.72
C MET A 1 11.68 22.48 2.07
N PRO A 2 11.14 22.61 3.30
CA PRO A 2 9.92 21.90 3.69
C PRO A 2 8.74 22.32 2.80
N THR A 3 7.77 21.42 2.63
CA THR A 3 6.52 21.72 1.93
C THR A 3 5.58 22.50 2.84
N PRO A 4 4.83 23.49 2.31
CA PRO A 4 3.78 24.16 3.07
C PRO A 4 2.46 23.37 3.09
N LEU A 5 2.35 22.31 2.30
CA LEU A 5 1.15 21.47 2.26
C LEU A 5 1.06 20.55 3.48
N HIS A 6 -0.15 20.36 3.97
CA HIS A 6 -0.47 19.28 4.90
C HIS A 6 -0.50 17.96 4.14
N LEU A 7 0.34 17.00 4.55
CA LEU A 7 0.53 15.73 3.85
C LEU A 7 0.79 14.59 4.81
N GLU A 8 0.18 13.44 4.53
CA GLU A 8 0.41 12.17 5.22
C GLU A 8 0.96 11.14 4.23
N GLY A 9 1.93 10.33 4.66
CA GLY A 9 2.62 9.38 3.78
C GLY A 9 1.68 8.40 3.06
N GLY A 10 0.65 7.90 3.75
CA GLY A 10 -0.33 6.96 3.18
C GLY A 10 -1.25 7.56 2.12
N THR A 11 -1.22 8.88 1.90
CA THR A 11 -1.99 9.55 0.83
C THR A 11 -1.25 9.65 -0.50
N VAL A 12 0.01 9.21 -0.56
CA VAL A 12 0.90 9.36 -1.72
C VAL A 12 1.57 8.03 -2.05
N LEU A 13 1.46 7.59 -3.30
CA LEU A 13 2.22 6.43 -3.81
C LEU A 13 2.99 6.82 -5.07
N SER A 14 4.27 6.47 -5.15
CA SER A 14 5.10 6.72 -6.32
C SER A 14 5.64 5.42 -6.89
N ASN A 15 5.68 5.32 -8.23
CA ASN A 15 6.34 4.21 -8.92
C ASN A 15 7.85 4.43 -9.11
N GLY A 16 8.40 5.55 -8.62
CA GLY A 16 9.81 5.91 -8.77
C GLY A 16 10.24 6.29 -10.20
N LYS A 17 9.32 6.32 -11.16
CA LYS A 17 9.57 6.66 -12.58
C LYS A 17 8.75 7.86 -13.06
N GLY A 18 8.41 8.75 -12.14
CA GLY A 18 7.75 10.02 -12.43
C GLY A 18 6.22 9.93 -12.48
N LEU A 19 5.61 8.80 -12.09
CA LEU A 19 4.19 8.73 -11.78
C LEU A 19 3.99 8.72 -10.26
N THR A 20 3.09 9.59 -9.80
CA THR A 20 2.63 9.61 -8.42
C THR A 20 1.10 9.56 -8.40
N LEU A 21 0.57 8.61 -7.64
CA LEU A 21 -0.85 8.47 -7.32
C LEU A 21 -1.12 9.20 -6.00
N LEU A 22 -2.18 9.99 -5.97
CA LEU A 22 -2.59 10.79 -4.83
C LEU A 22 -4.01 10.43 -4.41
N SER A 23 -4.28 10.45 -3.12
CA SER A 23 -5.66 10.56 -2.64
C SER A 23 -6.21 11.96 -2.92
N SER A 24 -7.49 12.07 -3.30
CA SER A 24 -8.20 13.36 -3.39
C SER A 24 -8.21 14.11 -2.06
N ASN A 25 -8.06 13.41 -0.93
CA ASN A 25 -7.95 14.02 0.39
C ASN A 25 -6.77 15.01 0.50
N VAL A 26 -5.69 14.79 -0.26
CA VAL A 26 -4.58 15.76 -0.34
C VAL A 26 -5.06 17.10 -0.89
N ILE A 27 -5.93 17.06 -1.89
CA ILE A 27 -6.45 18.28 -2.52
C ILE A 27 -7.46 18.95 -1.58
N ASP A 28 -8.44 18.18 -1.09
CA ASP A 28 -9.55 18.72 -0.30
C ASP A 28 -9.09 19.30 1.04
N SER A 29 -8.17 18.64 1.74
CA SER A 29 -7.59 19.15 2.99
C SER A 29 -6.81 20.46 2.76
N ASN A 30 -5.98 20.53 1.72
CA ASN A 30 -5.16 21.71 1.43
C ASN A 30 -5.97 22.89 0.88
N ARG A 31 -7.09 22.65 0.20
CA ARG A 31 -8.08 23.70 -0.10
C ARG A 31 -8.61 24.34 1.18
N GLY A 32 -8.89 23.54 2.22
CA GLY A 32 -9.29 24.03 3.54
C GLY A 32 -8.24 24.94 4.20
N TYR A 33 -6.97 24.79 3.84
CA TYR A 33 -5.87 25.64 4.28
C TYR A 33 -5.58 26.83 3.34
N GLY A 34 -6.41 27.05 2.31
CA GLY A 34 -6.31 28.19 1.39
C GLY A 34 -5.39 27.99 0.19
N PHE A 35 -4.92 26.76 -0.07
CA PHE A 35 -4.17 26.46 -1.29
C PHE A 35 -5.13 26.19 -2.46
N ASP A 36 -4.82 26.76 -3.62
CA ASP A 36 -5.51 26.40 -4.86
C ASP A 36 -4.93 25.12 -5.48
N ASP A 37 -5.70 24.48 -6.37
CA ASP A 37 -5.32 23.22 -7.02
C ASP A 37 -3.99 23.31 -7.80
N ARG A 38 -3.66 24.50 -8.35
CA ARG A 38 -2.42 24.69 -9.11
C ARG A 38 -1.21 24.74 -8.18
N ALA A 39 -1.35 25.39 -7.03
CA ALA A 39 -0.33 25.41 -5.99
C ALA A 39 -0.09 24.00 -5.44
N ILE A 40 -1.17 23.24 -5.22
CA ILE A 40 -1.11 21.85 -4.77
C ILE A 40 -0.40 20.98 -5.82
N ASP A 41 -0.85 20.98 -7.08
CA ASP A 41 -0.21 20.20 -8.17
C ASP A 41 1.28 20.54 -8.32
N ARG A 42 1.62 21.84 -8.35
CA ARG A 42 3.01 22.30 -8.48
C ARG A 42 3.89 21.80 -7.34
N GLU A 43 3.40 21.92 -6.10
CA GLU A 43 4.16 21.51 -4.93
C GLU A 43 4.28 19.99 -4.82
N MET A 44 3.22 19.24 -5.15
CA MET A 44 3.26 17.79 -5.21
C MET A 44 4.27 17.29 -6.25
N ARG A 45 4.35 17.91 -7.44
CA ARG A 45 5.40 17.61 -8.42
C ARG A 45 6.78 17.93 -7.89
N ARG A 46 6.95 19.07 -7.20
CA ARG A 46 8.25 19.48 -6.64
C ARG A 46 8.77 18.49 -5.60
N ILE A 47 7.91 18.01 -4.70
CA ILE A 47 8.34 17.15 -3.59
C ILE A 47 8.41 15.67 -3.98
N THR A 48 7.62 15.22 -4.95
CA THR A 48 7.61 13.81 -5.39
C THR A 48 8.44 13.57 -6.65
N GLY A 49 8.83 14.61 -7.38
CA GLY A 49 9.52 14.49 -8.67
C GLY A 49 8.61 14.00 -9.82
N ALA A 50 7.29 14.06 -9.63
CA ALA A 50 6.33 13.52 -10.59
C ALA A 50 6.28 14.33 -11.90
N LYS A 51 6.31 13.59 -13.02
CA LYS A 51 5.92 14.07 -14.35
C LYS A 51 4.41 13.93 -14.58
N THR A 52 3.81 12.91 -13.98
CA THR A 52 2.38 12.65 -14.03
C THR A 52 1.85 12.50 -12.60
N LEU A 53 0.83 13.29 -12.26
CA LEU A 53 0.02 13.11 -11.06
C LEU A 53 -1.32 12.51 -11.47
N ALA A 54 -1.78 11.52 -10.73
CA ALA A 54 -3.11 10.96 -10.88
C ALA A 54 -3.79 10.90 -9.52
N THR A 55 -5.02 11.38 -9.44
CA THR A 55 -5.76 11.51 -8.18
C THR A 55 -6.91 10.53 -8.13
N PHE A 56 -7.08 9.86 -6.99
CA PHE A 56 -8.10 8.84 -6.75
C PHE A 56 -8.89 9.17 -5.48
N GLN A 57 -10.19 8.89 -5.52
CA GLN A 57 -11.05 9.04 -4.35
C GLN A 57 -10.73 7.95 -3.31
N PRO A 58 -10.69 8.28 -2.01
CA PRO A 58 -10.49 7.30 -0.96
C PRO A 58 -11.69 6.34 -0.84
N LEU A 59 -11.51 5.26 -0.07
CA LEU A 59 -12.60 4.32 0.23
C LEU A 59 -13.75 5.05 0.95
N ILE A 60 -14.97 4.78 0.51
CA ILE A 60 -16.20 5.30 1.11
C ILE A 60 -16.30 4.74 2.53
N GLY A 61 -16.39 5.64 3.52
CA GLY A 61 -16.49 5.31 4.94
C GLY A 61 -15.16 5.16 5.68
N GLU A 62 -14.03 5.18 4.96
CA GLU A 62 -12.68 5.19 5.52
C GLU A 62 -12.30 6.64 5.90
N LYS A 63 -11.66 6.83 7.07
CA LYS A 63 -11.53 8.15 7.71
C LYS A 63 -10.22 8.86 7.42
N THR A 64 -9.15 8.12 7.12
CA THR A 64 -7.81 8.67 6.87
C THR A 64 -7.68 9.24 5.46
N GLY A 65 -8.47 8.72 4.53
CA GLY A 65 -8.38 9.04 3.12
C GLY A 65 -7.11 8.49 2.47
N HIS A 66 -6.51 7.43 3.02
CA HIS A 66 -5.23 6.90 2.54
C HIS A 66 -5.40 6.01 1.30
N ILE A 67 -4.49 6.17 0.33
CA ILE A 67 -4.46 5.39 -0.91
C ILE A 67 -3.75 4.04 -0.73
N ASP A 68 -2.84 3.95 0.24
CA ASP A 68 -2.14 2.71 0.61
C ASP A 68 -3.05 1.63 1.22
N LEU A 69 -4.32 1.97 1.51
CA LEU A 69 -5.32 1.03 1.99
C LEU A 69 -6.01 0.28 0.84
N PHE A 70 -5.85 0.72 -0.41
CA PHE A 70 -6.46 0.07 -1.56
C PHE A 70 -5.57 -0.03 -2.80
N MET A 71 -4.33 0.47 -2.75
CA MET A 71 -3.37 0.37 -3.83
C MET A 71 -1.93 0.18 -3.33
N THR A 72 -1.11 -0.51 -4.12
CA THR A 72 0.34 -0.54 -3.93
C THR A 72 1.06 -0.80 -5.25
N PHE A 73 2.24 -0.22 -5.46
CA PHE A 73 3.09 -0.56 -6.61
C PHE A 73 3.97 -1.75 -6.27
N THR A 74 4.04 -2.72 -7.17
CA THR A 74 4.98 -3.86 -7.07
C THR A 74 6.22 -3.67 -7.94
N ASP A 75 6.12 -2.84 -8.98
CA ASP A 75 7.25 -2.37 -9.79
C ASP A 75 6.91 -1.00 -10.44
N GLU A 76 7.77 -0.52 -11.34
CA GLU A 76 7.58 0.78 -12.03
C GLU A 76 6.33 0.85 -12.94
N ARG A 77 5.74 -0.29 -13.30
CA ARG A 77 4.66 -0.43 -14.28
C ARG A 77 3.48 -1.27 -13.77
N THR A 78 3.60 -1.90 -12.61
CA THR A 78 2.56 -2.76 -12.05
C THR A 78 2.00 -2.18 -10.77
N VAL A 79 0.71 -1.87 -10.78
CA VAL A 79 -0.06 -1.45 -9.61
C VAL A 79 -1.05 -2.55 -9.23
N VAL A 80 -1.04 -2.89 -7.95
CA VAL A 80 -2.03 -3.75 -7.32
C VAL A 80 -3.14 -2.87 -6.78
N VAL A 81 -4.39 -3.19 -7.09
CA VAL A 81 -5.58 -2.44 -6.65
C VAL A 81 -6.55 -3.41 -5.99
N GLY A 82 -6.99 -3.09 -4.78
CA GLY A 82 -7.96 -3.88 -4.03
C GLY A 82 -9.29 -4.05 -4.77
N GLU A 83 -9.99 -5.15 -4.50
CA GLU A 83 -11.33 -5.42 -5.02
C GLU A 83 -12.25 -6.04 -3.99
N TYR A 84 -13.46 -5.51 -3.89
CA TYR A 84 -14.57 -6.20 -3.22
C TYR A 84 -15.31 -7.05 -4.25
N ARG A 85 -15.62 -8.30 -3.91
CA ARG A 85 -16.39 -9.19 -4.80
C ARG A 85 -17.90 -8.94 -4.71
N ASP A 86 -18.37 -8.53 -3.53
CA ASP A 86 -19.77 -8.15 -3.34
C ASP A 86 -20.09 -6.86 -4.08
N THR A 87 -21.03 -6.92 -5.02
CA THR A 87 -21.48 -5.76 -5.81
C THR A 87 -22.31 -4.77 -5.00
N GLN A 88 -22.80 -5.17 -3.82
CA GLN A 88 -23.50 -4.28 -2.88
C GLN A 88 -22.53 -3.48 -2.01
N ASN A 89 -21.26 -3.89 -1.93
CA ASN A 89 -20.26 -3.11 -1.22
C ASN A 89 -20.06 -1.75 -1.92
N PRO A 90 -20.19 -0.61 -1.22
CA PRO A 90 -20.11 0.71 -1.84
C PRO A 90 -18.77 0.96 -2.56
N ASN A 91 -17.70 0.29 -2.12
CA ASN A 91 -16.37 0.41 -2.70
C ASN A 91 -16.14 -0.51 -3.90
N HIS A 92 -17.03 -1.46 -4.21
CA HIS A 92 -16.90 -2.35 -5.36
C HIS A 92 -16.78 -1.57 -6.67
N ARG A 93 -17.76 -0.70 -6.93
CA ARG A 93 -17.80 0.12 -8.14
C ARG A 93 -16.63 1.09 -8.18
N LEU A 94 -16.34 1.74 -7.06
CA LEU A 94 -15.25 2.71 -6.92
C LEU A 94 -13.91 2.09 -7.33
N LEU A 95 -13.55 0.93 -6.76
CA LEU A 95 -12.27 0.30 -7.02
C LEU A 95 -12.14 -0.24 -8.45
N ASN A 96 -13.26 -0.65 -9.06
CA ASN A 96 -13.29 -1.05 -10.48
C ASN A 96 -13.09 0.17 -11.41
N GLU A 97 -13.68 1.31 -11.08
CA GLU A 97 -13.46 2.57 -11.81
C GLU A 97 -12.00 3.05 -11.67
N HIS A 98 -11.41 2.91 -10.48
CA HIS A 98 -9.99 3.19 -10.24
C HIS A 98 -9.08 2.30 -11.09
N ALA A 99 -9.32 0.98 -11.10
CA ALA A 99 -8.56 0.04 -11.92
C ALA A 99 -8.68 0.37 -13.42
N LYS A 100 -9.88 0.69 -13.89
CA LYS A 100 -10.11 1.12 -15.27
C LYS A 100 -9.31 2.39 -15.60
N THR A 101 -9.35 3.38 -14.72
CA THR A 101 -8.62 4.65 -14.88
C THR A 101 -7.11 4.41 -14.94
N LEU A 102 -6.57 3.56 -14.06
CA LEU A 102 -5.16 3.16 -14.06
C LEU A 102 -4.76 2.43 -15.35
N SER A 103 -5.62 1.56 -15.87
CA SER A 103 -5.35 0.85 -17.14
C SER A 103 -5.33 1.78 -18.36
N GLN A 104 -5.93 2.97 -18.25
CA GLN A 104 -6.03 3.98 -19.30
C GLN A 104 -5.05 5.14 -19.12
N LEU A 105 -4.38 5.23 -17.96
CA LEU A 105 -3.42 6.27 -17.66
C LEU A 105 -2.31 6.26 -18.73
N SER A 106 -2.25 7.34 -19.48
CA SER A 106 -1.43 7.47 -20.67
C SER A 106 -0.01 7.93 -20.31
N GLY A 107 1.00 7.27 -20.89
CA GLY A 107 2.42 7.51 -20.70
C GLY A 107 3.23 6.66 -21.70
N ALA A 108 4.57 6.66 -21.59
CA ALA A 108 5.45 5.90 -22.50
C ALA A 108 5.16 4.37 -22.50
N GLU A 109 4.47 3.86 -21.48
CA GLU A 109 4.19 2.44 -21.26
C GLU A 109 2.84 2.33 -20.52
N LYS A 110 1.95 1.40 -20.92
CA LYS A 110 0.68 1.15 -20.21
C LYS A 110 0.95 0.51 -18.84
N LEU A 111 0.27 0.98 -17.79
CA LEU A 111 0.32 0.32 -16.48
C LEU A 111 -0.38 -1.04 -16.53
N ARG A 112 0.27 -2.06 -15.98
CA ARG A 112 -0.36 -3.33 -15.64
C ARG A 112 -1.12 -3.14 -14.33
N VAL A 113 -2.43 -3.33 -14.37
CA VAL A 113 -3.28 -3.32 -13.18
C VAL A 113 -3.57 -4.75 -12.78
N VAL A 114 -3.21 -5.12 -11.54
CA VAL A 114 -3.53 -6.42 -10.96
C VAL A 114 -4.52 -6.22 -9.83
N ARG A 115 -5.55 -7.06 -9.79
CA ARG A 115 -6.57 -7.02 -8.74
C ARG A 115 -6.16 -7.91 -7.58
N ILE A 116 -6.47 -7.51 -6.35
CA ILE A 116 -6.27 -8.31 -5.15
C ILE A 116 -7.55 -8.29 -4.32
N PRO A 117 -8.05 -9.45 -3.85
CA PRO A 117 -9.29 -9.48 -3.08
C PRO A 117 -9.13 -8.68 -1.79
N MET A 118 -10.16 -7.95 -1.38
CA MET A 118 -10.24 -7.28 -0.09
C MET A 118 -11.19 -8.06 0.82
N PRO A 119 -10.78 -8.38 2.06
CA PRO A 119 -11.70 -8.93 3.04
C PRO A 119 -12.81 -7.92 3.35
N GLU A 120 -14.00 -8.42 3.67
CA GLU A 120 -15.11 -7.56 4.08
C GLU A 120 -14.77 -6.73 5.31
N GLN A 121 -15.38 -5.55 5.40
CA GLN A 121 -15.19 -4.65 6.53
C GLN A 121 -15.72 -5.26 7.83
N MET A 122 -14.98 -5.12 8.93
CA MET A 122 -15.44 -5.51 10.27
C MET A 122 -15.70 -4.26 11.11
N GLY A 123 -16.97 -3.93 11.33
CA GLY A 123 -17.33 -2.69 12.04
C GLY A 123 -16.85 -1.46 11.26
N GLN A 124 -15.89 -0.69 11.79
CA GLN A 124 -15.25 0.46 11.10
C GLN A 124 -13.88 0.12 10.49
N VAL A 125 -13.47 -1.15 10.53
CA VAL A 125 -12.12 -1.58 10.18
C VAL A 125 -12.06 -2.03 8.72
N PHE A 126 -11.32 -1.28 7.91
CA PHE A 126 -11.00 -1.63 6.53
C PHE A 126 -9.79 -2.55 6.50
N ARG A 127 -10.04 -3.84 6.26
CA ARG A 127 -9.00 -4.86 6.11
C ARG A 127 -8.51 -4.86 4.66
N THR A 128 -7.19 -4.98 4.46
CA THR A 128 -6.58 -4.84 3.15
C THR A 128 -5.23 -5.54 3.06
N TYR A 129 -4.94 -6.16 1.92
CA TYR A 129 -3.63 -6.73 1.62
C TYR A 129 -2.70 -5.75 0.89
N THR A 130 -3.14 -4.52 0.62
CA THR A 130 -2.31 -3.52 -0.09
C THR A 130 -1.48 -2.64 0.85
N ASN A 131 -1.80 -2.63 2.15
CA ASN A 131 -1.09 -1.87 3.18
C ASN A 131 0.20 -2.60 3.64
N VAL A 132 1.10 -2.80 2.69
CA VAL A 132 2.29 -3.66 2.77
C VAL A 132 3.56 -2.91 3.14
N ILE A 133 4.59 -3.63 3.59
CA ILE A 133 5.94 -3.10 3.77
C ILE A 133 6.90 -3.80 2.81
N TYR A 134 7.58 -3.02 1.96
CA TYR A 134 8.71 -3.49 1.16
C TYR A 134 10.01 -3.28 1.94
N ALA A 135 10.72 -4.36 2.22
CA ALA A 135 11.98 -4.34 2.98
C ALA A 135 13.04 -5.24 2.33
N ASN A 136 13.87 -4.66 1.45
CA ASN A 136 15.10 -5.29 0.94
C ASN A 136 14.94 -6.74 0.44
N GLY A 137 13.92 -7.01 -0.39
CA GLY A 137 13.62 -8.36 -0.90
C GLY A 137 12.63 -9.16 -0.05
N VAL A 138 12.06 -8.56 1.00
CA VAL A 138 10.94 -9.11 1.78
C VAL A 138 9.72 -8.21 1.60
N LEU A 139 8.56 -8.79 1.33
CA LEU A 139 7.27 -8.11 1.38
C LEU A 139 6.54 -8.59 2.63
N LEU A 140 6.25 -7.68 3.56
CA LEU A 140 5.37 -7.95 4.69
C LEU A 140 3.94 -7.57 4.31
N VAL A 141 3.03 -8.53 4.40
CA VAL A 141 1.62 -8.38 4.01
C VAL A 141 0.74 -8.54 5.26
N PRO A 142 -0.27 -7.67 5.47
CA PRO A 142 -1.24 -7.89 6.53
C PRO A 142 -1.98 -9.22 6.36
N SER A 143 -2.13 -9.99 7.42
CA SER A 143 -2.99 -11.18 7.50
C SER A 143 -4.19 -10.88 8.38
N PHE A 144 -5.33 -11.50 8.05
CA PHE A 144 -6.56 -11.41 8.83
C PHE A 144 -7.14 -12.79 9.17
N SER A 145 -6.27 -13.81 9.17
CA SER A 145 -6.48 -15.20 9.63
C SER A 145 -7.64 -16.01 9.03
N ASP A 146 -8.56 -15.40 8.28
CA ASP A 146 -9.78 -16.05 7.82
C ASP A 146 -10.17 -15.58 6.41
N THR A 147 -9.66 -16.26 5.39
CA THR A 147 -10.31 -16.51 4.07
C THR A 147 -9.74 -15.88 2.79
N MET A 148 -8.66 -15.10 2.78
CA MET A 148 -8.11 -14.62 1.49
C MET A 148 -6.57 -14.56 1.41
N ASP A 149 -5.85 -14.88 2.49
CA ASP A 149 -4.37 -14.86 2.53
C ASP A 149 -3.71 -15.70 1.44
N ALA A 150 -4.23 -16.90 1.16
CA ALA A 150 -3.66 -17.80 0.17
C ALA A 150 -3.72 -17.21 -1.25
N GLU A 151 -4.82 -16.55 -1.60
CA GLU A 151 -5.00 -15.88 -2.89
C GLU A 151 -4.12 -14.63 -2.97
N ALA A 152 -4.06 -13.83 -1.91
CA ALA A 152 -3.16 -12.69 -1.83
C ALA A 152 -1.69 -13.11 -1.98
N LEU A 153 -1.29 -14.21 -1.34
CA LEU A 153 0.04 -14.79 -1.44
C LEU A 153 0.35 -15.21 -2.88
N GLU A 154 -0.56 -15.92 -3.55
CA GLU A 154 -0.37 -16.34 -4.95
C GLU A 154 -0.17 -15.12 -5.86
N ILE A 155 -0.99 -14.08 -5.71
CA ILE A 155 -0.89 -12.85 -6.49
C ILE A 155 0.47 -12.17 -6.26
N PHE A 156 0.86 -11.94 -5.00
CA PHE A 156 2.14 -11.29 -4.70
C PHE A 156 3.34 -12.14 -5.11
N GLN A 157 3.29 -13.46 -4.94
CA GLN A 157 4.36 -14.35 -5.34
C GLN A 157 4.57 -14.36 -6.87
N ASN A 158 3.48 -14.28 -7.64
CA ASN A 158 3.53 -14.14 -9.09
C ASN A 158 4.09 -12.78 -9.55
N LEU A 159 3.81 -11.71 -8.80
CA LEU A 159 4.32 -10.36 -9.07
C LEU A 159 5.77 -10.17 -8.66
N LEU A 160 6.18 -10.82 -7.57
CA LEU A 160 7.48 -10.65 -6.93
C LEU A 160 8.17 -12.02 -6.74
N PRO A 161 8.49 -12.75 -7.83
CA PRO A 161 8.96 -14.13 -7.76
C PRO A 161 10.27 -14.32 -6.97
N ASN A 162 11.07 -13.26 -6.85
CA ASN A 162 12.35 -13.27 -6.13
C ASN A 162 12.27 -12.66 -4.72
N TRP A 163 11.07 -12.30 -4.25
CA TRP A 163 10.87 -11.74 -2.92
C TRP A 163 10.36 -12.81 -1.96
N ARG A 164 10.74 -12.68 -0.69
CA ARG A 164 10.14 -13.44 0.40
C ARG A 164 8.85 -12.74 0.83
N ILE A 165 7.71 -13.40 0.70
CA ILE A 165 6.42 -12.86 1.10
C ILE A 165 6.08 -13.41 2.50
N GLU A 166 5.93 -12.53 3.49
CA GLU A 166 5.63 -12.91 4.88
C GLU A 166 4.34 -12.23 5.33
N PHE A 167 3.44 -13.00 5.91
CA PHE A 167 2.16 -12.53 6.40
C PHE A 167 2.24 -12.24 7.89
N ILE A 168 1.78 -11.05 8.30
CA ILE A 168 1.77 -10.61 9.70
C ILE A 168 0.33 -10.43 10.14
N ASP A 169 -0.08 -11.16 11.17
CA ASP A 169 -1.43 -11.02 11.72
C ASP A 169 -1.67 -9.57 12.18
N CYS A 170 -2.61 -8.91 11.50
CA CYS A 170 -3.01 -7.54 11.74
C CYS A 170 -4.44 -7.43 12.28
N SER A 171 -5.04 -8.54 12.70
CA SER A 171 -6.44 -8.58 13.17
C SER A 171 -6.67 -7.63 14.34
N GLU A 172 -5.73 -7.56 15.29
CA GLU A 172 -5.84 -6.64 16.43
C GLU A 172 -5.47 -5.19 16.04
N ILE A 173 -4.35 -4.99 15.33
CA ILE A 173 -3.87 -3.63 15.02
C ILE A 173 -4.79 -2.87 14.07
N SER A 174 -5.46 -3.59 13.16
CA SER A 174 -6.45 -3.00 12.24
C SER A 174 -7.61 -2.33 12.97
N THR A 175 -7.94 -2.76 14.19
CA THR A 175 -8.95 -2.09 15.05
C THR A 175 -8.54 -0.68 15.47
N LYS A 176 -7.27 -0.30 15.31
CA LYS A 176 -6.73 1.03 15.60
C LYS A 176 -6.70 1.96 14.38
N GLY A 177 -7.26 1.54 13.25
CA GLY A 177 -7.45 2.40 12.06
C GLY A 177 -6.31 2.36 11.04
N GLY A 178 -5.45 1.35 11.08
CA GLY A 178 -4.38 1.13 10.10
C GLY A 178 -3.77 -0.27 10.22
N ALA A 179 -2.95 -0.65 9.23
CA ALA A 179 -2.20 -1.91 9.26
C ALA A 179 -0.68 -1.61 9.22
N LEU A 180 0.09 -2.39 8.47
CA LEU A 180 1.56 -2.36 8.54
C LEU A 180 2.15 -1.05 7.99
N HIS A 181 1.73 -0.59 6.80
CA HIS A 181 2.34 0.56 6.13
C HIS A 181 2.13 1.86 6.91
N CYS A 182 1.00 1.99 7.62
CA CYS A 182 0.69 3.16 8.44
C CYS A 182 1.64 3.36 9.63
N LEU A 183 2.43 2.33 10.01
CA LEU A 183 3.29 2.33 11.19
C LEU A 183 4.76 2.58 10.87
N VAL A 184 5.12 2.63 9.59
CA VAL A 184 6.51 2.67 9.15
C VAL A 184 6.77 3.79 8.15
N SER A 185 8.05 4.13 8.01
CA SER A 185 8.52 4.99 6.93
C SER A 185 9.75 4.35 6.29
N ASN A 186 9.69 4.12 4.99
CA ASN A 186 10.81 3.55 4.25
C ASN A 186 11.83 4.66 3.94
N LEU A 187 13.05 4.48 4.42
CA LEU A 187 14.18 5.30 4.03
C LEU A 187 14.86 4.64 2.83
N GLY A 188 14.96 5.39 1.72
CA GLY A 188 15.70 4.95 0.55
C GLY A 188 17.19 4.75 0.85
N ASN A 189 17.92 4.22 -0.13
CA ASN A 189 19.36 4.13 -0.03
C ASN A 189 19.96 5.54 0.00
N THR A 190 20.33 6.02 1.19
CA THR A 190 21.01 7.30 1.38
C THR A 190 22.42 7.03 1.90
N PRO A 191 23.40 7.91 1.62
CA PRO A 191 24.74 7.81 2.20
C PRO A 191 24.74 7.90 3.74
N TYR A 192 23.62 8.30 4.35
CA TYR A 192 23.44 8.42 5.79
C TYR A 192 22.68 7.22 6.40
N THR A 193 22.20 6.28 5.59
CA THR A 193 21.55 5.06 6.06
C THR A 193 22.61 3.96 6.14
N PRO A 194 23.13 3.59 7.33
CA PRO A 194 24.05 2.48 7.43
C PRO A 194 23.31 1.18 7.07
N MET A 195 23.50 0.71 5.84
CA MET A 195 23.07 -0.62 5.43
C MET A 195 24.08 -1.63 6.04
N PRO A 196 23.69 -2.50 6.98
CA PRO A 196 24.57 -3.58 7.38
C PRO A 196 24.84 -4.44 6.15
N ILE A 197 26.13 -4.56 5.79
CA ILE A 197 26.63 -5.47 4.76
C ILE A 197 26.14 -6.87 5.12
N ARG A 198 25.10 -7.35 4.43
CA ARG A 198 24.49 -8.68 4.58
C ARG A 198 24.24 -9.08 6.03
N ILE A 199 23.01 -8.90 6.51
CA ILE A 199 22.51 -9.70 7.63
C ILE A 199 22.47 -11.16 7.14
N ARG A 200 23.55 -11.92 7.35
CA ARG A 200 23.51 -13.38 7.22
C ARG A 200 22.56 -13.88 8.30
N ALA A 201 21.38 -14.35 7.90
CA ALA A 201 20.52 -15.11 8.79
C ALA A 201 21.34 -16.28 9.34
N LYS A 202 21.63 -16.26 10.65
CA LYS A 202 21.97 -17.50 11.34
C LYS A 202 20.69 -18.33 11.31
N ALA A 203 20.72 -19.47 10.62
CA ALA A 203 19.66 -20.45 10.71
C ALA A 203 19.48 -20.83 12.18
N THR A 204 18.42 -20.36 12.83
CA THR A 204 17.98 -20.89 14.11
C THR A 204 17.09 -22.08 13.81
N ASP A 205 17.68 -23.26 13.99
CA ASP A 205 17.01 -24.56 13.98
C ASP A 205 15.96 -24.58 15.10
N HIS A 206 14.72 -24.23 14.77
CA HIS A 206 13.58 -24.39 15.67
C HIS A 206 13.12 -25.85 15.69
N ARG A 207 13.97 -26.73 16.21
CA ARG A 207 13.53 -28.06 16.66
C ARG A 207 12.60 -27.86 17.86
N HIS A 208 11.31 -28.06 17.60
CA HIS A 208 10.27 -28.14 18.62
C HIS A 208 10.65 -29.18 19.67
N HIS A 209 10.92 -28.71 20.88
CA HIS A 209 11.04 -29.55 22.06
C HIS A 209 9.62 -30.01 22.42
N ARG A 210 9.27 -31.26 22.07
CA ARG A 210 8.10 -31.92 22.64
C ARG A 210 8.44 -32.27 24.09
N PRO A 211 7.64 -31.87 25.10
CA PRO A 211 7.84 -32.36 26.45
C PRO A 211 7.44 -33.84 26.51
N ASP A 212 8.32 -34.64 27.10
CA ASP A 212 8.09 -36.06 27.37
C ASP A 212 6.84 -36.24 28.26
N ARG A 213 6.01 -37.23 27.88
CA ARG A 213 4.92 -37.72 28.73
C ARG A 213 5.54 -38.47 29.89
N ALA A 214 5.27 -38.05 31.12
CA ALA A 214 5.49 -38.85 32.31
C ALA A 214 4.24 -39.70 32.61
N GLU A 215 4.49 -40.98 32.89
CA GLU A 215 3.57 -41.97 33.47
C GLU A 215 3.13 -41.61 34.89
#